data_AF-A0A916TUW6-F1
#
_entry.id   AF-A0A916TUW6-F1
#
_cell.length_a   1.000
_cell.length_b   1.000
_cell.length_c   1.000
_cell.angle_alpha   90.00
_cell.angle_beta   90.00
_cell.angle_gamma   90.00
#
_symmetry.space_group_name_H-M   'P 1'
#
loop_
_entity.id
_entity.type
_entity.pdbx_description
1 polymer ?
#
loop_
_entity_poly.entity_id
_entity_poly.type
_entity_poly.pdbx_seq_one_letter_code
_entity_poly.pdbx_strand_id
1 'polypeptide(L)' 'MRRLEVGTFEADFASQLDAARADTVIITEDDQPTWALISYEVFTQLRDDDEANG' A
#
# COMPACT_ATOMS: atom_id res chain seq x y z
N MET A 1 -2.10 9.39 0.96
CA MET A 1 -1.88 8.17 1.74
C MET A 1 -3.04 7.96 2.71
N ARG A 2 -3.64 6.76 2.69
CA ARG A 2 -4.75 6.35 3.58
C ARG A 2 -4.29 5.21 4.49
N ARG A 3 -4.66 5.21 5.77
CA ARG A 3 -4.35 4.11 6.72
C ARG A 3 -5.63 3.40 7.17
N LEU A 4 -5.60 2.08 7.25
CA LEU A 4 -6.71 1.21 7.59
C LEU A 4 -6.23 0.01 8.42
N GLU A 5 -7.07 -0.44 9.36
CA GLU A 5 -6.89 -1.73 10.02
C GLU A 5 -7.15 -2.89 9.05
N VAL A 6 -6.47 -4.03 9.22
CA VAL A 6 -6.62 -5.25 8.41
C VAL A 6 -8.09 -5.62 8.24
N GLY A 7 -8.87 -5.64 9.32
CA GLY A 7 -10.30 -5.99 9.22
C GLY A 7 -11.12 -5.02 8.36
N THR A 8 -10.73 -3.75 8.27
CA THR A 8 -11.38 -2.77 7.38
C THR A 8 -10.93 -2.95 5.93
N PHE A 9 -9.66 -3.30 5.72
CA PHE A 9 -9.12 -3.61 4.42
C PHE A 9 -9.80 -4.85 3.81
N GLU A 10 -9.95 -5.91 4.59
CA GLU A 10 -10.57 -7.17 4.14
C GLU A 10 -12.07 -7.03 3.87
N ALA A 11 -12.78 -6.25 4.67
CA ALA A 11 -14.23 -6.05 4.52
C ALA A 11 -14.62 -5.40 3.17
N ASP A 12 -13.72 -4.62 2.56
CA ASP A 12 -13.96 -3.96 1.27
C ASP A 12 -12.68 -3.91 0.42
N PHE A 13 -12.16 -5.10 0.12
CA PHE A 13 -10.92 -5.27 -0.64
C PHE A 13 -10.97 -4.62 -2.03
N ALA A 14 -12.10 -4.72 -2.74
CA ALA A 14 -12.25 -4.19 -4.09
C ALA A 14 -12.11 -2.66 -4.12
N SER A 15 -12.75 -1.96 -3.17
CA SER A 15 -12.60 -0.50 -3.06
C SER A 15 -11.20 -0.10 -2.60
N GLN A 16 -10.55 -0.90 -1.75
CA GLN A 16 -9.15 -0.63 -1.38
C GLN A 16 -8.19 -0.82 -2.54
N LEU A 17 -8.43 -1.81 -3.41
CA LEU A 17 -7.64 -2.01 -4.61
C LEU A 17 -7.80 -0.84 -5.60
N ASP A 18 -9.02 -0.30 -5.77
CA ASP A 18 -9.24 0.86 -6.62
C ASP A 18 -8.61 2.12 -6.01
N ALA A 19 -8.74 2.33 -4.70
CA ALA A 19 -8.05 3.40 -3.99
C ALA A 19 -6.52 3.31 -4.14
N ALA A 20 -5.97 2.09 -4.09
CA ALA A 20 -4.54 1.83 -4.25
C ALA A 20 -3.99 2.15 -5.65
N ARG A 21 -4.86 2.31 -6.65
CA ARG A 21 -4.46 2.78 -7.99
C ARG A 21 -4.15 4.27 -8.02
N ALA A 22 -4.82 5.05 -7.18
CA ALA A 22 -4.67 6.50 -7.12
C ALA A 22 -3.75 6.96 -5.97
N ASP A 23 -3.61 6.17 -4.91
CA ASP A 23 -2.88 6.54 -3.69
C ASP A 23 -2.30 5.31 -2.98
N THR A 24 -1.42 5.50 -2.00
CA THR A 24 -0.92 4.42 -1.13
C THR A 24 -1.91 4.11 -0.01
N VAL A 25 -2.21 2.81 0.17
CA VAL A 25 -3.02 2.31 1.30
C VAL A 25 -2.10 1.60 2.30
N ILE A 26 -2.05 2.12 3.52
CA ILE A 26 -1.31 1.54 4.64
C ILE A 26 -2.24 0.64 5.45
N ILE A 27 -1.82 -0.58 5.70
CA ILE A 27 -2.61 -1.62 6.37
C ILE A 27 -1.92 -1.95 7.70
N THR A 28 -2.64 -1.81 8.80
CA THR A 28 -2.17 -2.05 10.17
C THR A 28 -2.91 -3.21 10.82
N GLU A 29 -2.22 -3.94 11.69
CA GLU A 29 -2.80 -4.96 12.58
C GLU A 29 -1.99 -4.93 13.88
N ASP A 30 -2.67 -5.03 15.03
CA ASP A 30 -2.02 -5.01 16.33
C ASP A 30 -0.95 -6.12 16.43
N ASP A 31 0.19 -5.78 17.03
CA ASP A 31 1.35 -6.67 17.21
C ASP A 31 1.98 -7.21 15.91
N GLN A 32 1.63 -6.63 14.75
CA GLN A 32 2.08 -7.09 13.44
C GLN A 32 2.78 -5.99 12.63
N PRO A 33 3.66 -6.35 11.67
CA PRO A 33 4.29 -5.38 10.78
C PRO A 33 3.25 -4.61 9.95
N THR A 34 3.47 -3.31 9.75
CA THR A 34 2.63 -2.50 8.87
C THR A 34 2.90 -2.84 7.40
N TRP A 35 1.85 -3.06 6.63
CA TRP A 35 1.92 -3.31 5.18
C TRP A 35 1.49 -2.09 4.38
N ALA A 36 1.93 -2.00 3.12
CA ALA A 36 1.49 -1.00 2.17
C ALA A 36 1.03 -1.66 0.88
N LEU A 37 -0.15 -1.26 0.40
CA LEU A 37 -0.65 -1.57 -0.93
C LEU A 37 -0.46 -0.34 -1.81
N ILE A 38 0.31 -0.51 -2.88
CA ILE A 38 0.64 0.50 -3.88
C ILE A 38 0.47 -0.07 -5.28
N SER A 39 0.33 0.80 -6.28
CA SER A 39 0.36 0.37 -7.66
C SER A 39 1.74 -0.21 -8.03
N TYR A 40 1.75 -1.15 -8.96
CA TYR A 40 3.00 -1.74 -9.45
C TYR A 40 3.93 -0.69 -10.06
N GLU A 41 3.37 0.29 -10.77
CA GLU A 41 4.13 1.40 -11.38
C GLU A 41 4.88 2.22 -10.32
N VAL A 42 4.20 2.58 -9.22
CA VAL A 42 4.81 3.29 -8.10
C VAL A 42 5.89 2.43 -7.43
N PHE A 43 5.65 1.13 -7.26
CA PHE A 43 6.66 0.21 -6.72
C PHE A 43 7.92 0.18 -7.60
N THR A 44 7.76 0.04 -8.92
CA THR A 44 8.90 0.01 -9.84
C THR A 44 9.67 1.32 -9.83
N GLN A 45 8.98 2.46 -9.80
CA GLN A 45 9.64 3.77 -9.76
C GLN A 45 10.46 3.94 -8.48
N LEU A 46 9.90 3.61 -7.31
CA LEU A 46 10.62 3.70 -6.04
C LEU A 46 11.84 2.78 -6.00
N ARG A 47 11.74 1.57 -6.54
CA ARG A 47 12.86 0.64 -6.63
C ARG A 47 13.93 1.16 -7.59
N ASP A 48 13.54 1.60 -8.78
CA ASP A 48 14.48 2.10 -9.79
C ASP A 48 15.17 3.39 -9.30
N ASP A 49 14.44 4.25 -8.58
CA ASP A 49 15.00 5.43 -7.91
C ASP A 49 15.98 5.02 -6.79
N ASP A 50 15.69 3.99 -5.99
CA ASP A 50 16.62 3.44 -4.99
C ASP A 50 17.88 2.85 -5.64
N GLU A 51 17.73 2.08 -6.72
CA GLU A 51 18.84 1.53 -7.50
C GLU A 51 19.71 2.62 -8.14
N ALA A 52 19.11 3.75 -8.55
CA ALA A 52 19.81 4.88 -9.15
C ALA A 52 20.45 5.84 -8.12
N ASN A 53 19.90 5.91 -6.91
CA ASN A 53 20.37 6.80 -5.83
C ASN A 53 21.11 6.07 -4.69
N GLY A 54 21.37 4.77 -4.84
CA GLY A 54 22.15 3.94 -3.92
C GLY A 54 23.57 4.43 -3.66
#